data_AF-A0A941B7X5-F1
#
_entry.id   AF-A0A941B7X5-F1
#
_cell.length_a   1.000
_cell.length_b   1.000
_cell.length_c   1.000
_cell.angle_alpha   90.00
_cell.angle_beta   90.00
_cell.angle_gamma   90.00
#
_symmetry.space_group_name_H-M   'P 1'
#
loop_
_entity.id
_entity.type
_entity.pdbx_description
1 polymer ?
#
loop_
_entity_poly.entity_id
_entity_poly.type
_entity_poly.pdbx_seq_one_letter_code
_entity_poly.pdbx_strand_id
1 'polypeptide(L)'
;MRQFAAMLDFRDAGPLPDWVEHLAVSRLSTLASRARAIREDQHAVVEGVTTPFNSGVNEIRITDLKRQKGIMAWRAGVLLLHDRVIRVAGLRRRYP
;
A
#
# COMPACT_ATOMS: atom_id res chain seq x y z
N MET A 1 8.89 11.56 -8.73
CA MET A 1 8.71 10.10 -8.93
C MET A 1 10.03 9.40 -9.21
N ARG A 2 10.82 9.76 -10.25
CA ARG A 2 12.16 9.15 -10.48
C ARG A 2 13.10 9.20 -9.26
N GLN A 3 13.10 10.31 -8.52
CA GLN A 3 13.95 10.46 -7.34
C GLN A 3 13.59 9.46 -6.22
N PHE A 4 12.30 9.22 -5.99
CA PHE A 4 11.85 8.22 -5.02
C PHE A 4 12.14 6.78 -5.48
N ALA A 5 11.99 6.49 -6.78
CA ALA A 5 12.40 5.20 -7.32
C ALA A 5 13.90 4.94 -7.11
N ALA A 6 14.75 5.96 -7.31
CA ALA A 6 16.17 5.85 -7.01
C ALA A 6 16.44 5.58 -5.52
N MET A 7 15.71 6.23 -4.59
CA MET A 7 15.81 5.91 -3.16
C MET A 7 15.51 4.43 -2.88
N LEU A 8 14.48 3.86 -3.52
CA LEU A 8 14.14 2.44 -3.39
C LEU A 8 15.20 1.51 -4.01
N ASP A 9 15.73 1.86 -5.18
CA ASP A 9 16.75 1.07 -5.88
C ASP A 9 18.06 1.00 -5.07
N PHE A 10 18.48 2.14 -4.49
CA PHE A 10 19.68 2.23 -3.66
C PHE A 10 19.44 1.88 -2.18
N ARG A 11 18.18 1.70 -1.77
CA ARG A 11 17.75 1.57 -0.37
C ARG A 11 18.29 2.67 0.54
N ASP A 12 18.35 3.88 -0.01
CA ASP A 12 18.86 5.08 0.66
C ASP A 12 17.74 6.10 0.82
N ALA A 13 17.32 6.30 2.08
CA ALA A 13 16.30 7.26 2.45
C ALA A 13 16.87 8.66 2.76
N GLY A 14 18.20 8.86 2.68
CA GLY A 14 18.85 10.14 2.97
C GLY A 14 18.23 11.35 2.23
N PRO A 15 17.86 11.24 0.94
CA PRO A 15 17.24 12.35 0.22
C PRO A 15 15.73 12.55 0.50
N LEU A 16 15.10 11.73 1.34
CA LEU A 16 13.66 11.74 1.58
C LEU A 16 13.14 13.08 2.14
N PRO A 17 13.75 13.71 3.16
CA PRO A 17 13.23 14.95 3.74
C PRO A 17 13.19 16.10 2.72
N ASP A 18 14.28 16.32 1.98
CA ASP A 18 14.38 17.37 0.96
C ASP A 18 13.43 17.12 -0.20
N TRP A 19 13.23 15.85 -0.57
CA TRP A 19 12.27 15.48 -1.59
C TRP A 19 10.83 15.77 -1.17
N VAL A 20 10.49 15.53 0.11
CA VAL A 20 9.17 15.80 0.67
C VAL A 20 8.90 17.31 0.77
N GLU A 21 9.90 18.11 1.13
CA GLU A 21 9.76 19.57 1.13
C GLU A 21 9.53 20.12 -0.28
N HIS A 22 10.23 19.60 -1.29
CA HIS A 22 9.95 19.95 -2.69
C HIS A 22 8.51 19.59 -3.13
N LEU A 23 7.96 18.48 -2.64
CA LEU A 23 6.57 18.12 -2.90
C LEU A 23 5.59 19.05 -2.17
N ALA A 24 5.93 19.49 -0.96
CA ALA A 24 5.10 20.37 -0.15
C ALA A 24 4.93 21.76 -0.78
N VAL A 25 5.97 22.30 -1.41
CA VAL A 25 5.93 23.60 -2.10
C VAL A 25 5.40 23.53 -3.53
N SER A 26 5.00 22.33 -3.99
CA SER A 26 4.40 22.16 -5.31
C SER A 26 3.07 22.91 -5.40
N ARG A 27 2.83 23.60 -6.52
CA ARG A 27 1.53 24.24 -6.82
C ARG A 27 0.39 23.24 -7.04
N LEU A 28 0.68 21.95 -7.05
CA LEU A 28 -0.30 20.88 -7.17
C LEU A 28 -0.79 20.47 -5.78
N SER A 29 -2.03 20.82 -5.44
CA SER A 29 -2.63 20.54 -4.13
C SER A 29 -2.56 19.06 -3.72
N THR A 30 -2.71 18.15 -4.69
CA THR A 30 -2.57 16.69 -4.46
C THR A 30 -1.15 16.27 -4.08
N LEU A 31 -0.12 16.98 -4.55
CA LEU A 31 1.26 16.67 -4.17
C LEU A 31 1.58 17.24 -2.79
N ALA A 32 1.08 18.44 -2.48
CA ALA A 32 1.22 19.02 -1.16
C ALA A 32 0.52 18.18 -0.07
N SER A 33 -0.68 17.65 -0.35
CA SER A 33 -1.37 16.75 0.59
C SER A 33 -0.64 15.42 0.77
N ARG A 34 -0.03 14.87 -0.30
CA ARG A 34 0.83 13.69 -0.21
C ARG A 34 2.08 13.95 0.62
N ALA A 35 2.73 15.10 0.44
CA ALA A 35 3.90 15.48 1.24
C ALA A 35 3.56 15.54 2.74
N ARG A 36 2.37 16.04 3.08
CA ARG A 36 1.88 16.02 4.47
C ARG A 36 1.74 14.60 5.01
N ALA A 37 1.07 13.70 4.29
CA ALA A 37 0.91 12.31 4.72
C ALA A 37 2.26 11.59 4.88
N ILE A 38 3.21 11.84 3.97
CA ILE A 38 4.57 11.26 4.07
C ILE A 38 5.32 11.80 5.29
N ARG A 39 5.14 13.08 5.67
CA ARG A 39 5.72 13.64 6.90
C ARG A 39 5.13 12.99 8.15
N GLU A 40 3.82 12.78 8.17
CA GLU A 40 3.12 12.14 9.30
C GLU A 40 3.64 10.70 9.52
N ASP A 41 3.92 9.97 8.44
CA ASP A 41 4.41 8.57 8.47
C ASP A 41 5.92 8.43 8.14
N GLN A 42 6.72 9.48 8.34
CA GLN A 42 8.11 9.54 7.83
C GLN A 42 8.97 8.35 8.27
N HIS A 43 8.86 7.92 9.53
CA HIS A 43 9.61 6.78 10.04
C HIS A 43 9.27 5.48 9.29
N ALA A 44 7.99 5.24 9.02
CA ALA A 44 7.55 4.06 8.28
C ALA A 44 8.03 4.10 6.82
N VAL A 45 8.09 5.29 6.22
CA VAL A 45 8.62 5.47 4.86
C VAL A 45 10.13 5.24 4.81
N VAL A 46 10.89 5.75 5.79
CA VAL A 46 12.34 5.48 5.90
C VAL A 46 12.59 3.98 6.00
N GLU A 47 11.90 3.29 6.92
CA GLU A 47 11.99 1.84 7.08
C GLU A 47 11.59 1.11 5.79
N GLY A 48 10.53 1.55 5.10
CA GLY A 48 10.09 0.97 3.84
C GLY A 48 11.11 1.13 2.69
N VAL A 49 11.94 2.17 2.74
CA VAL A 49 13.02 2.40 1.75
C VAL A 49 14.27 1.59 2.08
N THR A 50 14.68 1.55 3.34
CA THR A 50 15.95 0.92 3.75
C THR A 50 15.86 -0.60 3.87
N THR A 51 14.67 -1.14 4.14
CA THR A 51 14.46 -2.58 4.30
C THR A 51 14.11 -3.26 2.97
N PRO A 52 14.41 -4.57 2.80
CA PRO A 52 13.92 -5.36 1.66
C PRO A 52 12.40 -5.62 1.68
N PHE A 53 11.62 -4.88 2.47
CA PHE A 53 10.22 -5.14 2.67
C PHE A 53 9.40 -4.90 1.40
N ASN A 54 8.67 -5.93 0.95
CA ASN A 54 7.77 -5.85 -0.19
C ASN A 54 6.33 -6.11 0.28
N SER A 55 5.49 -5.07 0.22
CA SER A 55 4.06 -5.18 0.54
C SER A 55 3.23 -5.83 -0.57
N GLY A 56 3.79 -6.05 -1.77
CA GLY A 56 3.07 -6.47 -2.97
C GLY A 56 2.31 -7.79 -2.82
N VAL A 57 2.87 -8.78 -2.12
CA VAL A 57 2.14 -10.04 -1.85
C VAL A 57 0.92 -9.79 -0.94
N ASN A 58 1.07 -8.92 0.05
CA ASN A 58 -0.05 -8.54 0.92
C ASN A 58 -1.07 -7.68 0.16
N GLU A 59 -0.62 -6.80 -0.71
CA GLU A 59 -1.49 -5.98 -1.56
C GLU A 59 -2.32 -6.82 -2.52
N ILE A 60 -1.73 -7.84 -3.14
CA ILE A 60 -2.45 -8.82 -3.97
C ILE A 60 -3.53 -9.53 -3.15
N ARG A 61 -3.19 -10.00 -1.94
CA ARG A 61 -4.15 -10.68 -1.04
C ARG A 61 -5.30 -9.76 -0.64
N ILE A 62 -5.00 -8.50 -0.29
CA ILE A 62 -6.02 -7.50 0.07
C ILE A 62 -6.91 -7.17 -1.14
N THR A 63 -6.33 -7.06 -2.33
CA THR A 63 -7.06 -6.79 -3.57
C THR A 63 -8.00 -7.93 -3.92
N ASP A 64 -7.53 -9.17 -3.78
CA ASP A 64 -8.36 -10.35 -3.98
C ASP A 64 -9.53 -10.42 -3.00
N LEU A 65 -9.27 -10.12 -1.72
CA LEU A 65 -10.29 -10.01 -0.68
C LEU A 65 -11.34 -8.93 -1.01
N LYS A 66 -10.88 -7.74 -1.42
CA LYS A 66 -11.77 -6.64 -1.85
C LYS A 66 -12.62 -7.04 -3.04
N ARG A 67 -12.03 -7.73 -4.03
CA ARG A 67 -12.73 -8.24 -5.21
C ARG A 67 -13.81 -9.26 -4.80
N GLN A 68 -13.47 -10.23 -3.95
CA GLN A 68 -14.42 -11.23 -3.49
C GLN A 68 -15.60 -10.58 -2.75
N LYS A 69 -15.33 -9.62 -1.88
CA LYS A 69 -16.37 -8.83 -1.20
C LYS A 69 -17.27 -8.08 -2.19
N GLY A 70 -16.67 -7.46 -3.22
CA GLY A 70 -17.39 -6.72 -4.26
C GLY A 70 -18.31 -7.59 -5.12
N ILE A 71 -17.84 -8.78 -5.55
CA ILE A 71 -18.67 -9.76 -6.29
C ILE A 71 -19.91 -10.15 -5.49
N MET A 72 -19.82 -10.15 -4.16
CA MET A 72 -20.94 -10.50 -3.27
C MET A 72 -21.88 -9.32 -2.95
N ALA A 73 -21.71 -8.18 -3.64
CA ALA A 73 -22.60 -7.01 -3.60
C ALA A 73 -22.97 -6.54 -2.19
N TRP A 74 -22.08 -6.71 -1.21
CA TRP A 74 -22.28 -6.32 0.20
C TRP A 74 -23.45 -7.03 0.91
N ARG A 75 -24.00 -8.11 0.33
CA ARG A 75 -25.23 -8.78 0.80
C ARG A 75 -25.05 -9.66 2.05
N ALA A 76 -23.93 -9.56 2.74
CA ALA A 76 -23.58 -10.44 3.85
C ALA A 76 -23.02 -9.60 5.02
N GLY A 77 -23.56 -9.81 6.23
CA GLY A 77 -22.93 -9.31 7.46
C GLY A 77 -21.53 -9.89 7.68
N VAL A 78 -20.75 -9.31 8.59
CA VAL A 78 -19.32 -9.63 8.79
C VAL A 78 -19.05 -11.12 8.97
N LEU A 79 -19.89 -11.84 9.73
CA LEU A 79 -19.75 -13.29 9.96
C LEU A 79 -19.88 -14.11 8.67
N LEU A 80 -20.86 -13.78 7.83
CA LEU A 80 -21.09 -14.44 6.54
C LEU A 80 -19.99 -14.10 5.53
N LEU A 81 -19.46 -12.87 5.59
CA LEU A 81 -18.33 -12.48 4.76
C LEU A 81 -17.06 -13.24 5.16
N HIS A 82 -16.79 -13.38 6.47
CA HIS A 82 -15.65 -14.13 7.00
C HIS A 82 -15.66 -15.59 6.53
N ASP A 83 -16.75 -16.34 6.76
CA ASP A 83 -16.84 -17.75 6.35
C ASP A 83 -16.56 -17.95 4.86
N ARG A 84 -17.13 -17.07 4.02
CA ARG A 84 -16.97 -17.16 2.56
C ARG A 84 -15.56 -16.81 2.10
N VAL A 85 -14.91 -15.82 2.71
CA VAL A 85 -13.51 -15.48 2.42
C VAL A 85 -12.61 -16.67 2.71
N ILE A 86 -12.78 -17.29 3.87
CA ILE A 86 -12.01 -18.48 4.24
C ILE A 86 -12.29 -19.64 3.27
N ARG A 87 -13.56 -19.88 2.92
CA ARG A 87 -13.94 -20.96 1.99
C ARG A 87 -13.37 -20.76 0.59
N VAL A 88 -13.52 -19.58 0.00
CA VAL A 88 -13.00 -19.29 -1.36
C VAL A 88 -11.47 -19.30 -1.37
N ALA A 89 -10.81 -18.73 -0.36
CA ALA A 89 -9.36 -18.81 -0.22
C ALA A 89 -8.86 -20.25 -0.04
N GLY A 90 -9.65 -21.11 0.61
CA GLY A 90 -9.38 -22.54 0.73
C GLY A 90 -9.53 -23.29 -0.59
N LEU A 91 -10.58 -22.99 -1.37
CA LEU A 91 -10.83 -23.59 -2.69
C LEU A 91 -9.72 -23.25 -3.68
N ARG A 92 -9.32 -21.97 -3.77
CA ARG A 92 -8.24 -21.50 -4.66
C ARG A 92 -6.86 -22.04 -4.30
N ARG A 93 -6.62 -22.40 -3.04
CA ARG A 93 -5.39 -23.08 -2.62
C ARG A 93 -5.36 -24.56 -3.00
N ARG A 94 -6.52 -25.21 -3.14
CA ARG A 94 -6.62 -26.63 -3.53
C ARG A 94 -6.62 -26.83 -5.05
N TYR A 95 -7.06 -25.82 -5.80
CA TYR A 95 -7.09 -25.83 -7.26
C TYR A 95 -6.43 -24.53 -7.76
N PRO A 96 -5.10 -24.56 -8.03
CA PRO A 96 -4.36 -23.41 -8.51
C PRO A 96 -4.73 -23.00 -9.94
#